data_AF-A0A7S3EC80-F1
#
_entry.id   AF-A0A7S3EC80-F1
#
_cell.length_a   1.000
_cell.length_b   1.000
_cell.length_c   1.000
_cell.angle_alpha   90.00
_cell.angle_beta   90.00
_cell.angle_gamma   90.00
#
_symmetry.space_group_name_H-M   'P 1'
#
loop_
_entity.id
_entity.type
_entity.pdbx_description
1 polymer ?
#
loop_
_entity_poly.entity_id
_entity_poly.type
_entity_poly.pdbx_seq_one_letter_code
_entity_poly.pdbx_strand_id
1 'polypeptide(L)'
;MTNLGFLGLSGIHEKAGCSSIAGRVAVCMVPEQLAKTAAKLSELPLAKRYSRLAELGSEKQEKSVLEDICRPEYRVPGCTSIVHVKAVHDLDGKATIQGCSDAKLTAGLIRMLSEGLNGLDKEVILGMEFSELADATQLNSFMSSSRANAFSNVLKCIHTQLQGGTTGESQSSSRPTTFVSEGQGEDVAVLLSGGVDSSVALRLLLEQGYRPTPFYLKIWLEDELSHLGECPWEEDLSYAESVCEQLNLKVEAVSLQQEYMDSVVKYTIQDARAGRTPNPDVMCNSRVKFGVFLDRSLCTNEKKPTVRDDRARLLRR
;
A
#
# COMPACT_ATOMS: atom_id res chain seq x y z
N MET A 1 -40.48 57.72 9.27
CA MET A 1 -40.73 58.13 7.87
C MET A 1 -39.50 57.66 7.11
N THR A 2 -39.49 56.65 6.24
CA THR A 2 -40.52 56.03 5.39
C THR A 2 -40.06 54.60 5.05
N ASN A 3 -41.03 53.72 4.73
CA ASN A 3 -40.92 52.29 4.40
C ASN A 3 -39.99 51.90 3.25
N LEU A 4 -39.43 50.68 3.33
CA LEU A 4 -39.26 49.62 2.30
C LEU A 4 -38.59 48.43 3.04
N GLY A 5 -39.00 47.17 3.03
CA GLY A 5 -39.87 46.38 2.17
C GLY A 5 -39.21 45.00 1.96
N PHE A 6 -39.71 43.98 2.67
CA PHE A 6 -39.80 42.54 2.35
C PHE A 6 -38.90 41.91 1.25
N LEU A 7 -38.19 40.82 1.58
CA LEU A 7 -38.31 39.45 1.01
C LEU A 7 -37.09 38.58 1.36
N GLY A 8 -37.33 37.30 1.69
CA GLY A 8 -36.32 36.36 2.16
C GLY A 8 -35.75 35.41 1.10
N LEU A 9 -35.30 34.25 1.63
CA LEU A 9 -34.85 33.00 0.98
C LEU A 9 -33.35 32.85 0.67
N SER A 10 -32.73 31.96 1.46
CA SER A 10 -31.83 30.87 1.06
C SER A 10 -30.91 31.08 -0.15
N GLY A 11 -29.62 31.30 0.12
CA GLY A 11 -28.54 31.15 -0.85
C GLY A 11 -27.81 29.83 -0.63
N ILE A 12 -28.16 28.84 -1.44
CA ILE A 12 -27.51 27.53 -1.54
C ILE A 12 -26.14 27.71 -2.21
N HIS A 13 -25.14 27.04 -1.67
CA HIS A 13 -23.82 26.86 -2.30
C HIS A 13 -23.96 26.13 -3.63
N GLU A 14 -23.96 26.86 -4.74
CA GLU A 14 -23.85 26.32 -6.08
C GLU A 14 -22.58 26.88 -6.71
N LYS A 15 -21.57 26.01 -6.89
CA LYS A 15 -20.52 26.07 -7.93
C LYS A 15 -19.54 24.91 -7.76
N ALA A 16 -19.91 23.75 -8.30
CA ALA A 16 -18.96 22.81 -8.89
C ALA A 16 -19.10 22.97 -10.41
N GLY A 17 -18.18 23.71 -11.03
CA GLY A 17 -18.22 23.97 -12.48
C GLY A 17 -17.71 22.75 -13.25
N CYS A 18 -18.57 22.18 -14.09
CA CYS A 18 -18.21 21.15 -15.07
C CYS A 18 -18.26 21.79 -16.47
N SER A 19 -17.22 21.54 -17.28
CA SER A 19 -17.19 21.91 -18.70
C SER A 19 -17.54 20.69 -19.53
N SER A 20 -18.44 20.85 -20.50
CA SER A 20 -18.99 19.77 -21.30
C SER A 20 -18.04 19.36 -22.42
N ILE A 21 -17.82 18.05 -22.56
CA ILE A 21 -17.40 17.42 -23.81
C ILE A 21 -18.39 16.28 -24.09
N ALA A 22 -18.84 16.23 -25.34
CA ALA A 22 -19.98 15.45 -25.82
C ALA A 22 -19.88 13.94 -25.55
N GLY A 23 -21.01 13.33 -25.17
CA GLY A 23 -21.35 11.98 -25.64
C GLY A 23 -21.33 10.80 -24.66
N ARG A 24 -21.22 11.01 -23.34
CA ARG A 24 -21.56 9.98 -22.33
C ARG A 24 -22.21 10.63 -21.10
N VAL A 25 -23.52 10.49 -20.95
CA VAL A 25 -24.19 10.73 -19.66
C VAL A 25 -24.06 9.43 -18.86
N ALA A 26 -23.03 9.36 -18.02
CA ALA A 26 -23.04 8.51 -16.84
C ALA A 26 -22.66 9.42 -15.69
N VAL A 27 -23.68 10.03 -15.07
CA VAL A 27 -23.50 10.71 -13.79
C VAL A 27 -23.34 9.58 -12.78
N CYS A 28 -22.11 9.17 -12.49
CA CYS A 28 -21.85 8.28 -11.37
C CYS A 28 -22.08 9.09 -10.08
N MET A 29 -23.31 9.07 -9.59
CA MET A 29 -23.63 9.67 -8.30
C MET A 29 -23.11 8.71 -7.22
N VAL A 30 -22.14 9.17 -6.43
CA VAL A 30 -21.75 8.43 -5.23
C VAL A 30 -22.99 8.22 -4.35
N PRO A 31 -23.25 6.99 -3.88
CA PRO A 31 -24.41 6.68 -3.07
C PRO A 31 -24.53 7.63 -1.89
N GLU A 32 -25.75 8.11 -1.64
CA GLU A 32 -26.01 9.15 -0.65
C GLU A 32 -25.48 8.76 0.74
N GLN A 33 -25.58 7.49 1.10
CA GLN A 33 -25.09 6.96 2.37
C GLN A 33 -23.56 7.02 2.47
N LEU A 34 -22.86 6.62 1.41
CA LEU A 34 -21.40 6.73 1.34
C LEU A 34 -20.95 8.19 1.34
N ALA A 35 -21.63 9.05 0.60
CA ALA A 35 -21.38 10.49 0.56
C ALA A 35 -21.57 11.12 1.95
N LYS A 36 -22.62 10.76 2.69
CA LYS A 36 -22.86 11.21 4.07
C LYS A 36 -21.76 10.79 5.02
N THR A 37 -21.32 9.53 4.97
CA THR A 37 -20.27 9.05 5.87
C THR A 37 -18.91 9.70 5.54
N ALA A 38 -18.61 9.87 4.26
CA ALA A 38 -17.41 10.57 3.81
C ALA A 38 -17.43 12.06 4.16
N ALA A 39 -18.58 12.74 4.01
CA ALA A 39 -18.74 14.14 4.39
C ALA A 39 -18.44 14.34 5.88
N LYS A 40 -19.01 13.50 6.76
CA LYS A 40 -18.73 13.52 8.22
C LYS A 40 -17.25 13.36 8.53
N LEU A 41 -16.54 12.51 7.78
CA LEU A 41 -15.10 12.33 7.95
C LEU A 41 -14.32 13.57 7.44
N SER A 42 -14.76 14.18 6.33
CA SER A 42 -14.14 15.37 5.74
C SER A 42 -14.30 16.63 6.59
N GLU A 43 -15.39 16.76 7.35
CA GLU A 43 -15.63 17.87 8.28
C GLU A 43 -14.64 17.86 9.46
N LEU A 44 -14.02 16.72 9.75
CA LEU A 44 -13.02 16.62 10.81
C LEU A 44 -11.66 17.20 10.36
N PRO A 45 -10.92 17.86 11.28
CA PRO A 45 -9.53 18.23 11.04
C PRO A 45 -8.71 17.01 10.60
N LEU A 46 -7.73 17.19 9.70
CA LEU A 46 -6.92 16.10 9.14
C LEU A 46 -6.34 15.17 10.23
N ALA A 47 -5.86 15.73 11.34
CA ALA A 47 -5.32 14.99 12.47
C ALA A 47 -6.36 14.07 13.16
N LYS A 48 -7.66 14.38 13.08
CA LYS A 48 -8.75 13.60 13.68
C LYS A 48 -9.37 12.59 12.70
N ARG A 49 -9.17 12.75 11.39
CA ARG A 49 -9.72 11.84 10.37
C ARG A 49 -9.21 10.42 10.55
N TYR A 50 -7.89 10.27 10.74
CA TYR A 50 -7.27 8.96 10.99
C TYR A 50 -7.78 8.30 12.26
N SER A 51 -7.87 9.06 13.37
CA SER A 51 -8.38 8.53 14.64
C SER A 51 -9.81 8.06 14.50
N ARG A 52 -10.68 8.86 13.85
CA ARG A 52 -12.08 8.47 13.63
C ARG A 52 -12.20 7.20 12.80
N LEU A 53 -11.40 7.07 11.74
CA LEU A 53 -11.41 5.89 10.90
C LEU A 53 -10.89 4.64 11.63
N ALA A 54 -9.85 4.80 12.44
CA ALA A 54 -9.33 3.72 13.28
C ALA A 54 -10.31 3.30 14.38
N GLU A 55 -11.09 4.25 14.93
CA GLU A 55 -12.20 3.95 15.84
C GLU A 55 -13.26 3.10 15.16
N LEU A 56 -13.73 3.51 13.96
CA LEU A 56 -14.67 2.70 13.16
C LEU A 56 -14.13 1.28 12.93
N GLY A 57 -12.84 1.15 12.62
CA GLY A 57 -12.21 -0.16 12.42
C GLY A 57 -11.96 -0.96 13.70
N SER A 58 -12.13 -0.35 14.87
CA SER A 58 -11.98 -1.00 16.19
C SER A 58 -13.35 -1.33 16.82
N GLU A 59 -14.46 -0.93 16.21
CA GLU A 59 -15.80 -1.30 16.66
C GLU A 59 -15.96 -2.82 16.63
N LYS A 60 -16.51 -3.39 17.71
CA LYS A 60 -16.64 -4.85 17.84
C LYS A 60 -17.61 -5.39 16.79
N GLN A 61 -17.08 -6.15 15.83
CA GLN A 61 -17.90 -7.05 15.03
C GLN A 61 -18.21 -8.32 15.83
N GLU A 62 -19.38 -8.90 15.59
CA GLU A 62 -19.74 -10.18 16.19
C GLU A 62 -18.74 -11.26 15.75
N LYS A 63 -18.32 -12.10 16.70
CA LYS A 63 -17.31 -13.13 16.44
C LYS A 63 -17.73 -14.10 15.32
N SER A 64 -19.01 -14.47 15.29
CA SER A 64 -19.62 -15.30 14.25
C SER A 64 -19.50 -14.69 12.85
N VAL A 65 -19.62 -13.36 12.74
CA VAL A 65 -19.49 -12.62 11.48
C VAL A 65 -18.03 -12.63 11.01
N LEU A 66 -17.08 -12.42 11.92
CA LEU A 66 -15.64 -12.50 11.60
C LEU A 66 -15.21 -13.91 11.16
N GLU A 67 -15.71 -14.96 11.82
CA GLU A 67 -15.43 -16.36 11.45
C GLU A 67 -16.04 -16.74 10.07
N ASP A 68 -17.10 -16.05 9.64
CA ASP A 68 -17.70 -16.25 8.30
C ASP A 68 -16.95 -15.50 7.19
N ILE A 69 -16.36 -14.34 7.49
CA ILE A 69 -15.71 -13.46 6.51
C ILE A 69 -14.22 -13.75 6.38
N CYS A 70 -13.51 -13.95 7.49
CA CYS A 70 -12.05 -14.05 7.50
C CYS A 70 -11.61 -15.47 7.11
N ARG A 71 -11.94 -15.88 5.88
CA ARG A 71 -11.61 -17.18 5.28
C ARG A 71 -10.77 -17.01 4.02
N PRO A 72 -9.89 -17.97 3.68
CA PRO A 72 -8.98 -17.86 2.54
C PRO A 72 -9.67 -17.52 1.21
N GLU A 73 -10.88 -18.03 0.97
CA GLU A 73 -11.64 -17.76 -0.25
C GLU A 73 -12.02 -16.29 -0.44
N TYR A 74 -12.15 -15.53 0.66
CA TYR A 74 -12.51 -14.10 0.65
C TYR A 74 -11.29 -13.18 0.75
N ARG A 75 -10.07 -13.72 0.70
CA ARG A 75 -8.84 -12.93 0.82
C ARG A 75 -8.70 -11.97 -0.36
N VAL A 76 -8.40 -10.70 -0.07
CA VAL A 76 -8.15 -9.66 -1.07
C VAL A 76 -6.65 -9.60 -1.36
N PRO A 77 -6.20 -9.96 -2.58
CA PRO A 77 -4.78 -9.93 -2.92
C PRO A 77 -4.26 -8.50 -3.13
N GLY A 78 -2.94 -8.32 -3.00
CA GLY A 78 -2.27 -7.05 -3.28
C GLY A 78 -2.49 -5.94 -2.22
N CYS A 79 -2.99 -6.30 -1.04
CA CYS A 79 -3.06 -5.43 0.12
C CYS A 79 -1.82 -5.63 1.01
N THR A 80 -1.27 -4.55 1.56
CA THR A 80 -0.17 -4.62 2.55
C THR A 80 -0.64 -5.25 3.87
N SER A 81 -1.90 -5.03 4.24
CA SER A 81 -2.55 -5.65 5.39
C SER A 81 -3.34 -6.88 4.96
N ILE A 82 -3.56 -7.85 5.86
CA ILE A 82 -4.47 -8.97 5.59
C ILE A 82 -5.89 -8.41 5.52
N VAL A 83 -6.55 -8.63 4.38
CA VAL A 83 -7.90 -8.13 4.12
C VAL A 83 -8.75 -9.27 3.59
N HIS A 84 -9.96 -9.41 4.13
CA HIS A 84 -10.98 -10.31 3.60
C HIS A 84 -12.26 -9.54 3.33
N VAL A 85 -12.91 -9.81 2.21
CA VAL A 85 -14.18 -9.18 1.82
C VAL A 85 -15.10 -10.22 1.19
N LYS A 86 -16.35 -10.24 1.67
CA LYS A 86 -17.44 -11.05 1.17
C LYS A 86 -18.55 -10.13 0.67
N ALA A 87 -18.91 -10.25 -0.59
CA ALA A 87 -19.98 -9.53 -1.25
C ALA A 87 -20.94 -10.52 -1.92
N VAL A 88 -22.21 -10.45 -1.56
CA VAL A 88 -23.28 -11.27 -2.14
C VAL A 88 -24.43 -10.36 -2.55
N HIS A 89 -25.35 -10.84 -3.38
CA HIS A 89 -26.61 -10.14 -3.63
C HIS A 89 -27.81 -11.07 -3.44
N ASP A 90 -28.94 -10.51 -3.06
CA ASP A 90 -30.20 -11.26 -2.96
C ASP A 90 -30.88 -11.45 -4.33
N LEU A 91 -32.08 -12.06 -4.31
CA LEU A 91 -32.89 -12.30 -5.51
C LEU A 91 -33.39 -11.00 -6.17
N ASP A 92 -33.51 -9.92 -5.39
CA ASP A 92 -33.91 -8.59 -5.86
C ASP A 92 -32.69 -7.79 -6.36
N GLY A 93 -31.48 -8.38 -6.33
CA GLY A 93 -30.25 -7.78 -6.80
C GLY A 93 -29.59 -6.84 -5.79
N LYS A 94 -30.05 -6.80 -4.53
CA LYS A 94 -29.48 -5.95 -3.49
C LYS A 94 -28.24 -6.56 -2.87
N ALA A 95 -27.15 -5.80 -2.83
CA ALA A 95 -25.86 -6.28 -2.33
C ALA A 95 -25.76 -6.26 -0.80
N THR A 96 -25.10 -7.27 -0.26
CA THR A 96 -24.61 -7.34 1.13
C THR A 96 -23.11 -7.57 1.10
N ILE A 97 -22.38 -6.63 1.67
CA ILE A 97 -20.92 -6.55 1.71
C ILE A 97 -20.49 -6.54 3.18
N GLN A 98 -19.52 -7.38 3.48
CA GLN A 98 -18.86 -7.45 4.76
C GLN A 98 -17.35 -7.63 4.54
N GLY A 99 -16.53 -7.14 5.45
CA GLY A 99 -15.09 -7.31 5.36
C GLY A 99 -14.37 -7.13 6.69
N CYS A 100 -13.16 -7.67 6.77
CA CYS A 100 -12.28 -7.60 7.93
C CYS A 100 -10.84 -7.29 7.50
N SER A 101 -10.07 -6.66 8.42
CA SER A 101 -8.62 -6.50 8.26
C SER A 101 -7.93 -6.48 9.61
N ASP A 102 -6.69 -6.96 9.64
CA ASP A 102 -5.75 -6.84 10.76
C ASP A 102 -5.28 -5.40 11.01
N ALA A 103 -5.36 -4.52 10.02
CA ALA A 103 -5.04 -3.10 10.14
C ALA A 103 -6.28 -2.24 10.44
N LYS A 104 -6.30 -1.57 11.60
CA LYS A 104 -7.43 -0.73 12.07
C LYS A 104 -7.91 0.31 11.05
N LEU A 105 -6.99 0.98 10.36
CA LEU A 105 -7.35 1.98 9.36
C LEU A 105 -8.02 1.33 8.14
N THR A 106 -7.47 0.21 7.66
CA THR A 106 -8.03 -0.55 6.54
C THR A 106 -9.41 -1.11 6.91
N ALA A 107 -9.55 -1.67 8.12
CA ALA A 107 -10.83 -2.13 8.66
C ALA A 107 -11.88 -1.00 8.70
N GLY A 108 -11.48 0.20 9.14
CA GLY A 108 -12.36 1.38 9.14
C GLY A 108 -12.81 1.80 7.73
N LEU A 109 -11.92 1.75 6.75
CA LEU A 109 -12.26 2.04 5.34
C LEU A 109 -13.26 1.02 4.78
N ILE A 110 -13.01 -0.27 5.01
CA ILE A 110 -13.89 -1.36 4.59
C ILE A 110 -15.27 -1.21 5.24
N ARG A 111 -15.31 -0.83 6.52
CA ARG A 111 -16.55 -0.58 7.25
C ARG A 111 -17.35 0.57 6.63
N MET A 112 -16.69 1.70 6.37
CA MET A 112 -17.32 2.85 5.70
C MET A 112 -17.87 2.48 4.32
N LEU A 113 -17.11 1.71 3.54
CA LEU A 113 -17.54 1.25 2.23
C LEU A 113 -18.76 0.31 2.33
N SER A 114 -18.69 -0.69 3.23
CA SER A 114 -19.79 -1.63 3.46
C SER A 114 -21.07 -0.91 3.88
N GLU A 115 -20.96 0.04 4.82
CA GLU A 115 -22.10 0.87 5.23
C GLU A 115 -22.66 1.75 4.11
N GLY A 116 -21.82 2.18 3.17
CA GLY A 116 -22.23 3.00 2.04
C GLY A 116 -22.83 2.24 0.86
N LEU A 117 -22.48 0.96 0.69
CA LEU A 117 -22.86 0.13 -0.45
C LEU A 117 -23.94 -0.92 -0.14
N ASN A 118 -24.11 -1.31 1.13
CA ASN A 118 -25.10 -2.31 1.51
C ASN A 118 -26.53 -1.86 1.17
N GLY A 119 -27.30 -2.76 0.56
CA GLY A 119 -28.67 -2.52 0.13
C GLY A 119 -28.81 -1.82 -1.23
N LEU A 120 -27.71 -1.50 -1.91
CA LEU A 120 -27.75 -0.99 -3.29
C LEU A 120 -27.89 -2.12 -4.30
N ASP A 121 -28.44 -1.80 -5.47
CA ASP A 121 -28.45 -2.72 -6.61
C ASP A 121 -27.03 -3.04 -7.04
N LYS A 122 -26.73 -4.32 -7.30
CA LYS A 122 -25.41 -4.75 -7.75
C LYS A 122 -24.94 -4.00 -9.01
N GLU A 123 -25.86 -3.66 -9.91
CA GLU A 123 -25.55 -2.91 -11.14
C GLU A 123 -25.08 -1.48 -10.84
N VAL A 124 -25.59 -0.87 -9.76
CA VAL A 124 -25.11 0.44 -9.30
C VAL A 124 -23.67 0.30 -8.81
N ILE A 125 -23.38 -0.72 -7.99
CA ILE A 125 -22.05 -0.97 -7.44
C ILE A 125 -21.05 -1.27 -8.56
N LEU A 126 -21.42 -2.13 -9.52
CA LEU A 126 -20.58 -2.51 -10.66
C LEU A 126 -20.25 -1.32 -11.58
N GLY A 127 -21.10 -0.29 -11.60
CA GLY A 127 -20.86 0.94 -12.35
C GLY A 127 -19.91 1.94 -11.66
N MET A 128 -19.44 1.64 -10.44
CA MET A 128 -18.61 2.56 -9.67
C MET A 128 -17.13 2.34 -9.92
N GLU A 129 -16.39 3.41 -10.19
CA GLU A 129 -14.92 3.35 -10.24
C GLU A 129 -14.29 3.91 -8.96
N PHE A 130 -13.14 3.35 -8.57
CA PHE A 130 -12.43 3.79 -7.37
C PHE A 130 -12.04 5.27 -7.43
N SER A 131 -11.60 5.75 -8.60
CA SER A 131 -11.21 7.16 -8.76
C SER A 131 -12.36 8.10 -8.45
N GLU A 132 -13.57 7.78 -8.93
CA GLU A 132 -14.76 8.59 -8.72
C GLU A 132 -15.18 8.59 -7.24
N LEU A 133 -15.12 7.42 -6.61
CA LEU A 133 -15.42 7.27 -5.19
C LEU A 133 -14.40 8.00 -4.34
N ALA A 134 -13.12 7.87 -4.63
CA ALA A 134 -12.05 8.49 -3.85
C ALA A 134 -12.05 10.03 -3.97
N ASP A 135 -12.38 10.57 -5.14
CA ASP A 135 -12.50 12.01 -5.37
C ASP A 135 -13.72 12.59 -4.65
N ALA A 136 -14.88 11.94 -4.77
CA ALA A 136 -16.10 12.38 -4.10
C ALA A 136 -16.03 12.29 -2.57
N THR A 137 -15.27 11.32 -2.05
CA THR A 137 -15.13 11.09 -0.61
C THR A 137 -13.91 11.80 0.00
N GLN A 138 -13.10 12.49 -0.82
CA GLN A 138 -11.80 13.08 -0.45
C GLN A 138 -10.83 12.07 0.22
N LEU A 139 -11.02 10.77 0.00
CA LEU A 139 -10.15 9.73 0.56
C LEU A 139 -8.70 9.88 0.09
N ASN A 140 -8.51 10.36 -1.15
CA ASN A 140 -7.18 10.61 -1.72
C ASN A 140 -6.35 11.61 -0.91
N SER A 141 -6.98 12.54 -0.17
CA SER A 141 -6.26 13.58 0.57
C SER A 141 -5.58 13.08 1.84
N PHE A 142 -5.88 11.85 2.28
CA PHE A 142 -5.33 11.29 3.52
C PHE A 142 -4.96 9.80 3.43
N MET A 143 -5.08 9.15 2.27
CA MET A 143 -4.55 7.80 2.08
C MET A 143 -3.10 7.84 1.55
N SER A 144 -2.27 6.89 1.97
CA SER A 144 -1.01 6.62 1.27
C SER A 144 -1.31 5.83 0.00
N SER A 145 -0.39 5.79 -0.95
CA SER A 145 -0.53 5.02 -2.19
C SER A 145 -0.84 3.54 -1.93
N SER A 146 -0.23 2.94 -0.90
CA SER A 146 -0.52 1.55 -0.48
C SER A 146 -1.97 1.39 0.00
N ARG A 147 -2.50 2.33 0.80
CA ARG A 147 -3.89 2.28 1.29
C ARG A 147 -4.91 2.49 0.17
N ALA A 148 -4.60 3.37 -0.78
CA ALA A 148 -5.43 3.57 -1.97
C ALA A 148 -5.48 2.31 -2.84
N ASN A 149 -4.35 1.63 -3.02
CA ASN A 149 -4.29 0.36 -3.75
C ASN A 149 -5.10 -0.74 -3.04
N ALA A 150 -4.96 -0.87 -1.71
CA ALA A 150 -5.75 -1.82 -0.94
C ALA A 150 -7.26 -1.60 -1.13
N PHE A 151 -7.70 -0.34 -1.12
CA PHE A 151 -9.09 0.01 -1.34
C PHE A 151 -9.57 -0.30 -2.77
N SER A 152 -8.74 -0.02 -3.79
CA SER A 152 -9.04 -0.39 -5.17
C SER A 152 -9.17 -1.91 -5.34
N ASN A 153 -8.30 -2.69 -4.70
CA ASN A 153 -8.36 -4.15 -4.74
C ASN A 153 -9.61 -4.69 -4.03
N VAL A 154 -10.01 -4.08 -2.90
CA VAL A 154 -11.27 -4.40 -2.23
C VAL A 154 -12.46 -4.19 -3.17
N LEU A 155 -12.56 -3.04 -3.85
CA LEU A 155 -13.67 -2.77 -4.76
C LEU A 155 -13.69 -3.75 -5.95
N LYS A 156 -12.52 -4.08 -6.52
CA LYS A 156 -12.40 -5.09 -7.58
C LYS A 156 -12.88 -6.48 -7.13
N CYS A 157 -12.52 -6.88 -5.91
CA CYS A 157 -13.00 -8.14 -5.32
C CYS A 157 -14.52 -8.12 -5.14
N ILE A 158 -15.10 -7.01 -4.67
CA ILE A 158 -16.56 -6.84 -4.57
C ILE A 158 -17.21 -7.01 -5.94
N HIS A 159 -16.70 -6.35 -6.98
CA HIS A 159 -17.24 -6.46 -8.34
C HIS A 159 -17.20 -7.91 -8.83
N THR A 160 -16.06 -8.58 -8.65
CA THR A 160 -15.87 -9.97 -9.06
C THR A 160 -16.88 -10.89 -8.40
N GLN A 161 -17.09 -10.75 -7.08
CA GLN A 161 -18.02 -11.59 -6.34
C GLN A 161 -19.48 -11.31 -6.70
N LEU A 162 -19.86 -10.04 -6.94
CA LEU A 162 -21.21 -9.68 -7.40
C LEU A 162 -21.52 -10.15 -8.83
N GLN A 163 -20.50 -10.42 -9.64
CA GLN A 163 -20.60 -11.05 -10.96
C GLN A 163 -20.59 -12.59 -10.90
N GLY A 164 -20.45 -13.19 -9.71
CA GLY A 164 -20.41 -14.65 -9.52
C GLY A 164 -19.03 -15.28 -9.71
N GLY A 165 -17.96 -14.49 -9.79
CA GLY A 165 -16.58 -14.96 -9.84
C GLY A 165 -16.02 -15.27 -8.46
N THR A 166 -15.09 -16.23 -8.38
CA THR A 166 -14.28 -16.46 -7.17
C THR A 166 -13.08 -15.53 -7.14
N THR A 167 -12.72 -15.04 -5.96
CA THR A 167 -11.55 -14.16 -5.72
C THR A 167 -10.19 -14.86 -5.81
N GLY A 168 -10.15 -16.09 -6.34
CA GLY A 168 -8.92 -16.82 -6.64
C GLY A 168 -8.19 -16.20 -7.83
N GLU A 169 -6.97 -15.73 -7.57
CA GLU A 169 -5.87 -15.43 -8.52
C GLU A 169 -6.28 -15.32 -9.98
N SER A 170 -6.75 -14.16 -10.41
CA SER A 170 -6.86 -13.83 -11.83
C SER A 170 -6.79 -12.34 -12.06
N GLN A 171 -5.60 -11.77 -11.90
CA GLN A 171 -5.11 -10.69 -12.77
C GLN A 171 -3.61 -10.88 -13.02
N SER A 172 -3.26 -11.92 -13.78
CA SER A 172 -2.10 -11.85 -14.67
C SER A 172 -2.43 -10.77 -15.70
N SER A 173 -2.08 -9.52 -15.42
CA SER A 173 -2.03 -8.51 -16.47
C SER A 173 -0.98 -8.99 -17.47
N SER A 174 -1.42 -9.35 -18.67
CA SER A 174 -0.58 -9.74 -19.80
C SER A 174 0.23 -8.52 -20.26
N ARG A 175 1.29 -8.19 -19.53
CA ARG A 175 2.42 -7.45 -20.08
C ARG A 175 3.44 -8.46 -20.60
N PRO A 176 3.99 -8.25 -21.81
CA PRO A 176 4.83 -9.24 -22.46
C PRO A 176 6.04 -9.57 -21.56
N THR A 177 6.15 -10.85 -21.19
CA THR A 177 7.11 -11.40 -20.22
C THR A 177 8.40 -11.89 -20.88
N THR A 178 8.87 -11.21 -21.92
CA THR A 178 10.15 -11.53 -22.56
C THR A 178 11.13 -10.40 -22.30
N PHE A 179 11.75 -10.42 -21.13
CA PHE A 179 12.97 -9.67 -20.86
C PHE A 179 14.14 -10.59 -21.20
N VAL A 180 14.65 -10.46 -22.42
CA VAL A 180 15.83 -11.20 -22.86
C VAL A 180 17.06 -10.51 -22.25
N SER A 181 17.84 -11.29 -21.51
CA SER A 181 19.05 -10.90 -20.76
C SER A 181 20.31 -10.73 -21.62
N GLU A 182 20.17 -10.31 -22.88
CA GLU A 182 21.31 -10.15 -23.81
C GLU A 182 21.56 -8.68 -24.17
N GLY A 183 21.62 -7.82 -23.15
CA GLY A 183 21.90 -6.39 -23.29
C GLY A 183 23.28 -5.97 -22.77
N GLN A 184 23.96 -5.10 -23.52
CA GLN A 184 25.25 -4.46 -23.19
C GLN A 184 25.19 -3.43 -22.02
N GLY A 185 24.22 -3.51 -21.11
CA GLY A 185 24.02 -2.56 -20.01
C GLY A 185 25.11 -2.58 -18.94
N GLU A 186 25.08 -1.65 -18.00
CA GLU A 186 25.96 -1.69 -16.82
C GLU A 186 25.40 -2.66 -15.76
N ASP A 187 26.28 -3.33 -15.01
CA ASP A 187 25.88 -4.17 -13.88
C ASP A 187 25.54 -3.28 -12.68
N VAL A 188 24.36 -3.50 -12.09
CA VAL A 188 23.84 -2.66 -10.99
C VAL A 188 23.47 -3.53 -9.81
N ALA A 189 24.08 -3.31 -8.65
CA ALA A 189 23.61 -3.93 -7.41
C ALA A 189 22.37 -3.20 -6.89
N VAL A 190 21.27 -3.91 -6.64
CA VAL A 190 20.01 -3.35 -6.14
C VAL A 190 19.73 -3.92 -4.76
N LEU A 191 19.61 -3.06 -3.74
CA LEU A 191 19.17 -3.47 -2.41
C LEU A 191 17.64 -3.60 -2.38
N LEU A 192 17.13 -4.83 -2.48
CA LEU A 192 15.72 -5.16 -2.51
C LEU A 192 15.21 -5.51 -1.11
N SER A 193 14.14 -4.86 -0.66
CA SER A 193 13.69 -4.90 0.74
C SER A 193 12.30 -5.50 0.94
N GLY A 194 11.73 -6.18 -0.08
CA GLY A 194 10.34 -6.65 -0.07
C GLY A 194 9.27 -5.54 -0.24
N GLY A 195 9.69 -4.28 -0.27
CA GLY A 195 8.80 -3.12 -0.43
C GLY A 195 8.54 -2.72 -1.89
N VAL A 196 7.53 -1.86 -2.08
CA VAL A 196 7.11 -1.39 -3.41
C VAL A 196 8.20 -0.59 -4.11
N ASP A 197 8.86 0.35 -3.41
CA ASP A 197 9.79 1.29 -4.03
C ASP A 197 11.01 0.60 -4.64
N SER A 198 11.63 -0.34 -3.90
CA SER A 198 12.80 -1.10 -4.37
C SER A 198 12.42 -2.09 -5.49
N SER A 199 11.20 -2.63 -5.47
CA SER A 199 10.65 -3.48 -6.54
C SER A 199 10.41 -2.70 -7.84
N VAL A 200 9.84 -1.50 -7.75
CA VAL A 200 9.66 -0.61 -8.90
C VAL A 200 11.02 -0.16 -9.46
N ALA A 201 11.98 0.19 -8.59
CA ALA A 201 13.33 0.55 -9.02
C ALA A 201 14.02 -0.60 -9.79
N LEU A 202 13.93 -1.83 -9.28
CA LEU A 202 14.46 -3.03 -9.95
C LEU A 202 13.85 -3.21 -11.35
N ARG A 203 12.52 -3.06 -11.46
CA ARG A 203 11.81 -3.15 -12.74
C ARG A 203 12.25 -2.07 -13.73
N LEU A 204 12.35 -0.82 -13.28
CA LEU A 204 12.74 0.30 -14.14
C LEU A 204 14.18 0.15 -14.66
N LEU A 205 15.10 -0.42 -13.87
CA LEU A 205 16.46 -0.71 -14.31
C LEU A 205 16.47 -1.73 -15.47
N LEU A 206 15.66 -2.79 -15.38
CA LEU A 206 15.50 -3.74 -16.49
C LEU A 206 14.92 -3.07 -17.74
N GLU A 207 13.88 -2.25 -17.59
CA GLU A 207 13.25 -1.53 -18.71
C GLU A 207 14.21 -0.53 -19.38
N GLN A 208 15.18 0.00 -18.63
CA GLN A 208 16.24 0.88 -19.14
C GLN A 208 17.44 0.11 -19.74
N GLY A 209 17.42 -1.22 -19.70
CA GLY A 209 18.47 -2.08 -20.28
C GLY A 209 19.70 -2.31 -19.39
N TYR A 210 19.62 -2.02 -18.09
CA TYR A 210 20.67 -2.39 -17.12
C TYR A 210 20.62 -3.88 -16.78
N ARG A 211 21.69 -4.38 -16.15
CA ARG A 211 21.77 -5.74 -15.59
C ARG A 211 21.75 -5.68 -14.06
N PRO A 212 20.56 -5.57 -13.44
CA PRO A 212 20.46 -5.51 -12.01
C PRO A 212 20.67 -6.88 -11.36
N THR A 213 21.48 -6.92 -10.29
CA THR A 213 21.57 -8.06 -9.35
C THR A 213 20.88 -7.65 -8.05
N PRO A 214 19.74 -8.27 -7.69
CA PRO A 214 19.02 -7.93 -6.47
C PRO A 214 19.64 -8.62 -5.25
N PHE A 215 19.85 -7.85 -4.18
CA PHE A 215 20.37 -8.28 -2.89
C PHE A 215 19.38 -7.96 -1.78
N TYR A 216 19.07 -8.94 -0.94
CA TYR A 216 18.30 -8.76 0.29
C TYR A 216 19.26 -8.72 1.49
N LEU A 217 19.19 -7.67 2.31
CA LEU A 217 20.05 -7.55 3.49
C LEU A 217 19.34 -8.10 4.73
N LYS A 218 19.80 -9.25 5.22
CA LYS A 218 19.30 -9.83 6.47
C LYS A 218 20.00 -9.17 7.66
N ILE A 219 19.27 -8.34 8.39
CA ILE A 219 19.80 -7.49 9.48
C ILE A 219 19.24 -7.82 10.88
N TRP A 220 18.16 -8.61 10.97
CA TRP A 220 17.56 -9.02 12.24
C TRP A 220 18.23 -10.27 12.80
N LEU A 221 18.63 -10.25 14.08
CA LEU A 221 19.24 -11.39 14.76
C LEU A 221 18.22 -12.54 14.95
N GLU A 222 18.60 -13.74 14.49
CA GLU A 222 17.82 -14.97 14.67
C GLU A 222 17.80 -15.47 16.13
N ASP A 223 18.89 -15.23 16.87
CA ASP A 223 19.10 -15.93 18.15
C ASP A 223 18.32 -15.33 19.33
N GLU A 224 18.05 -14.01 19.33
CA GLU A 224 17.36 -13.33 20.45
C GLU A 224 15.82 -13.34 20.30
N LEU A 225 15.30 -13.63 19.11
CA LEU A 225 13.87 -13.58 18.78
C LEU A 225 13.26 -14.96 18.46
N SER A 226 14.05 -16.03 18.54
CA SER A 226 13.61 -17.42 18.34
C SER A 226 12.47 -17.84 19.28
N HIS A 227 12.26 -17.11 20.37
CA HIS A 227 11.17 -17.32 21.33
C HIS A 227 9.83 -16.67 20.93
N LEU A 228 9.80 -15.79 19.92
CA LEU A 228 8.62 -15.00 19.52
C LEU A 228 7.87 -15.57 18.30
N GLY A 229 8.25 -16.76 17.81
CA GLY A 229 7.44 -17.61 16.94
C GLY A 229 7.44 -17.25 15.45
N GLU A 230 7.57 -15.97 15.07
CA GLU A 230 7.62 -15.55 13.66
C GLU A 230 8.76 -14.54 13.44
N CYS A 231 9.65 -14.83 12.48
CA CYS A 231 10.76 -13.96 12.13
C CYS A 231 10.33 -12.99 11.02
N PRO A 232 10.25 -11.67 11.26
CA PRO A 232 9.73 -10.71 10.27
C PRO A 232 10.49 -10.68 8.93
N TRP A 233 11.75 -11.11 8.91
CA TRP A 233 12.59 -11.10 7.72
C TRP A 233 12.19 -12.19 6.69
N GLU A 234 11.54 -13.28 7.11
CA GLU A 234 11.14 -14.37 6.21
C GLU A 234 10.05 -13.91 5.25
N GLU A 235 9.08 -13.14 5.75
CA GLU A 235 8.00 -12.56 4.94
C GLU A 235 8.56 -11.52 3.95
N ASP A 236 9.41 -10.60 4.42
CA ASP A 236 10.06 -9.60 3.58
C ASP A 236 10.93 -10.24 2.48
N LEU A 237 11.64 -11.33 2.81
CA LEU A 237 12.43 -12.09 1.84
C LEU A 237 11.53 -12.79 0.84
N SER A 238 10.43 -13.42 1.28
CA SER A 238 9.46 -14.06 0.40
C SER A 238 8.85 -13.07 -0.60
N TYR A 239 8.58 -11.84 -0.19
CA TYR A 239 8.15 -10.78 -1.10
C TYR A 239 9.24 -10.40 -2.11
N ALA A 240 10.49 -10.28 -1.66
CA ALA A 240 11.63 -10.00 -2.55
C ALA A 240 11.84 -11.13 -3.58
N GLU A 241 11.73 -12.39 -3.15
CA GLU A 241 11.79 -13.58 -4.00
C GLU A 241 10.66 -13.57 -5.05
N SER A 242 9.42 -13.35 -4.61
CA SER A 242 8.24 -13.29 -5.49
C SER A 242 8.38 -12.22 -6.59
N VAL A 243 8.95 -11.06 -6.25
CA VAL A 243 9.24 -9.99 -7.23
C VAL A 243 10.32 -10.43 -8.21
N CYS A 244 11.39 -11.06 -7.73
CA CYS A 244 12.47 -11.53 -8.59
C CYS A 244 12.02 -12.65 -9.53
N GLU A 245 11.18 -13.57 -9.07
CA GLU A 245 10.58 -14.64 -9.88
C GLU A 245 9.78 -14.08 -11.06
N GLN A 246 8.95 -13.07 -10.83
CA GLN A 246 8.19 -12.39 -11.89
C GLN A 246 9.09 -11.71 -12.95
N LEU A 247 10.34 -11.41 -12.58
CA LEU A 247 11.33 -10.77 -13.44
C LEU A 247 12.38 -11.75 -13.97
N ASN A 248 12.25 -13.05 -13.69
CA ASN A 248 13.26 -14.08 -13.99
C ASN A 248 14.66 -13.73 -13.43
N LEU A 249 14.71 -13.14 -12.24
CA LEU A 249 15.93 -12.82 -11.51
C LEU A 249 16.05 -13.71 -10.27
N LYS A 250 17.27 -13.82 -9.74
CA LYS A 250 17.54 -14.46 -8.45
C LYS A 250 17.96 -13.39 -7.44
N VAL A 251 17.35 -13.39 -6.26
CA VAL A 251 17.76 -12.55 -5.13
C VAL A 251 18.88 -13.22 -4.33
N GLU A 252 19.88 -12.44 -3.94
CA GLU A 252 20.96 -12.87 -3.06
C GLU A 252 20.74 -12.34 -1.64
N ALA A 253 20.51 -13.24 -0.69
CA ALA A 253 20.42 -12.86 0.72
C ALA A 253 21.82 -12.72 1.33
N VAL A 254 22.12 -11.53 1.87
CA VAL A 254 23.39 -11.21 2.52
C VAL A 254 23.13 -10.94 4.00
N SER A 255 23.70 -11.78 4.87
CA SER A 255 23.64 -11.55 6.31
C SER A 255 24.60 -10.43 6.74
N LEU A 256 24.03 -9.42 7.38
CA LEU A 256 24.71 -8.28 8.00
C LEU A 256 24.22 -8.04 9.43
N GLN A 257 23.70 -9.09 10.08
CA GLN A 257 23.08 -9.01 11.40
C GLN A 257 24.06 -8.46 12.46
N GLN A 258 25.29 -9.00 12.48
CA GLN A 258 26.30 -8.58 13.46
C GLN A 258 26.72 -7.12 13.23
N GLU A 259 26.97 -6.74 11.99
CA GLU A 259 27.36 -5.38 11.64
C GLU A 259 26.25 -4.38 11.93
N TYR A 260 24.99 -4.76 11.66
CA TYR A 260 23.83 -3.96 12.01
C TYR A 260 23.68 -3.80 13.53
N MET A 261 23.84 -4.89 14.28
CA MET A 261 23.78 -4.87 15.75
C MET A 261 24.84 -3.95 16.35
N ASP A 262 26.09 -4.09 15.89
CA ASP A 262 27.22 -3.32 16.41
C ASP A 262 27.19 -1.85 16.01
N SER A 263 26.76 -1.55 14.78
CA SER A 263 26.88 -0.21 14.21
C SER A 263 25.60 0.63 14.26
N VAL A 264 24.43 0.00 14.36
CA VAL A 264 23.11 0.66 14.35
C VAL A 264 22.38 0.46 15.68
N VAL A 265 22.15 -0.79 16.10
CA VAL A 265 21.34 -1.08 17.30
C VAL A 265 22.03 -0.60 18.56
N LYS A 266 23.31 -0.96 18.74
CA LYS A 266 24.11 -0.55 19.90
C LYS A 266 24.16 0.97 20.05
N TYR A 267 24.39 1.68 18.94
CA TYR A 267 24.33 3.16 18.88
C TYR A 267 22.96 3.67 19.34
N THR A 268 21.89 3.14 18.77
CA THR A 268 20.51 3.56 19.04
C THR A 268 20.15 3.38 20.52
N ILE A 269 20.47 2.23 21.11
CA ILE A 269 20.21 1.96 22.53
C ILE A 269 21.03 2.89 23.44
N GLN A 270 22.31 3.09 23.13
CA GLN A 270 23.18 3.96 23.94
C GLN A 270 22.71 5.41 23.93
N ASP A 271 22.36 5.94 22.77
CA ASP A 271 21.87 7.31 22.62
C ASP A 271 20.50 7.51 23.27
N ALA A 272 19.58 6.55 23.08
CA ALA A 272 18.28 6.59 23.74
C ALA A 272 18.41 6.57 25.27
N ARG A 273 19.29 5.73 25.83
CA ARG A 273 19.58 5.70 27.28
C ARG A 273 20.17 7.01 27.80
N ALA A 274 20.88 7.75 26.95
CA ALA A 274 21.43 9.05 27.28
C ALA A 274 20.41 10.20 27.06
N GLY A 275 19.14 9.90 26.80
CA GLY A 275 18.08 10.89 26.59
C GLY A 275 18.13 11.59 25.23
N ARG A 276 18.87 11.06 24.26
CA ARG A 276 18.91 11.57 22.87
C ARG A 276 17.85 10.88 22.01
N THR A 277 17.59 11.45 20.83
CA THR A 277 16.70 10.89 19.81
C THR A 277 17.54 10.40 18.62
N PRO A 278 18.09 9.17 18.69
CA PRO A 278 18.92 8.62 17.61
C PRO A 278 18.10 8.36 16.34
N ASN A 279 18.77 8.44 15.18
CA ASN A 279 18.21 8.04 13.90
C ASN A 279 18.92 6.78 13.37
N PRO A 280 18.35 5.58 13.56
CA PRO A 280 18.97 4.32 13.12
C PRO A 280 19.09 4.22 11.59
N ASP A 281 18.19 4.85 10.83
CA ASP A 281 18.19 4.76 9.36
C ASP A 281 19.41 5.47 8.74
N VAL A 282 19.83 6.59 9.33
CA VAL A 282 21.06 7.29 8.93
C VAL A 282 22.28 6.38 9.11
N MET A 283 22.35 5.65 10.24
CA MET A 283 23.45 4.72 10.50
C MET A 283 23.36 3.47 9.62
N CYS A 284 22.16 2.93 9.40
CA CYS A 284 21.94 1.81 8.49
C CYS A 284 22.40 2.14 7.06
N ASN A 285 21.95 3.28 6.52
CA ASN A 285 22.33 3.70 5.18
C ASN A 285 23.85 3.94 5.07
N SER A 286 24.41 4.72 6.00
CA SER A 286 25.83 5.11 5.92
C SER A 286 26.82 3.97 6.24
N ARG A 287 26.52 3.13 7.24
CA ARG A 287 27.45 2.11 7.75
C ARG A 287 27.20 0.73 7.17
N VAL A 288 25.93 0.36 6.94
CA VAL A 288 25.55 -0.99 6.51
C VAL A 288 25.39 -1.04 4.99
N LYS A 289 24.50 -0.23 4.41
CA LYS A 289 24.20 -0.26 2.96
C LYS A 289 25.36 0.29 2.11
N PHE A 290 25.79 1.52 2.39
CA PHE A 290 26.87 2.18 1.65
C PHE A 290 28.25 1.98 2.29
N GLY A 291 28.30 1.30 3.44
CA GLY A 291 29.54 0.85 4.08
C GLY A 291 29.77 -0.63 3.78
N VAL A 292 29.46 -1.48 4.76
CA VAL A 292 29.82 -2.92 4.74
C VAL A 292 29.35 -3.64 3.48
N PHE A 293 28.09 -3.46 3.05
CA PHE A 293 27.59 -4.13 1.84
C PHE A 293 28.35 -3.69 0.60
N LEU A 294 28.51 -2.37 0.42
CA LEU A 294 29.23 -1.82 -0.72
C LEU A 294 30.68 -2.33 -0.72
N ASP A 295 31.40 -2.22 0.39
CA ASP A 295 32.79 -2.68 0.49
C ASP A 295 32.92 -4.19 0.17
N ARG A 296 31.99 -5.03 0.64
CA ARG A 296 31.94 -6.47 0.30
C ARG A 296 31.70 -6.70 -1.20
N SER A 297 30.74 -5.98 -1.78
CA SER A 297 30.34 -6.13 -3.19
C SER A 297 31.44 -5.65 -4.17
N LEU A 298 32.26 -4.69 -3.75
CA LEU A 298 33.40 -4.22 -4.55
C LEU A 298 34.63 -5.12 -4.42
N CYS A 299 34.75 -5.92 -3.35
CA CYS A 299 35.89 -6.81 -3.12
C CYS A 299 35.73 -8.19 -3.77
N THR A 300 34.51 -8.64 -4.07
CA THR A 300 34.24 -9.92 -4.73
C THR A 300 34.48 -9.91 -6.24
N ASN A 301 34.60 -8.74 -6.86
CA ASN A 301 34.96 -8.59 -8.27
C ASN A 301 36.46 -8.29 -8.42
N GLU A 302 37.24 -9.23 -8.96
CA GLU A 302 38.67 -9.04 -9.32
C GLU A 302 38.90 -7.91 -10.36
N LYS A 303 37.84 -7.26 -10.83
CA LYS A 303 37.92 -5.97 -11.52
C LYS A 303 37.40 -4.91 -10.56
N LYS A 304 38.31 -4.20 -9.89
CA LYS A 304 37.99 -2.96 -9.16
C LYS A 304 37.12 -2.10 -10.08
N PRO A 305 35.84 -1.87 -9.77
CA PRO A 305 35.08 -0.88 -10.51
C PRO A 305 35.78 0.46 -10.30
N THR A 306 36.00 1.20 -11.38
CA THR A 306 36.37 2.61 -11.31
C THR A 306 35.20 3.35 -10.69
N VAL A 307 35.13 3.34 -9.36
CA VAL A 307 34.32 4.26 -8.58
C VAL A 307 34.81 5.64 -9.01
N ARG A 308 34.02 6.34 -9.83
CA ARG A 308 34.15 7.80 -9.92
C ARG A 308 34.13 8.30 -8.48
N ASP A 309 35.16 9.04 -8.11
CA ASP A 309 35.47 9.50 -6.75
C ASP A 309 34.41 10.49 -6.23
N ASP A 310 33.17 10.04 -6.12
CA ASP A 310 31.99 10.75 -5.64
C ASP A 310 31.65 10.34 -4.20
N ARG A 311 32.54 9.59 -3.52
CA ARG A 311 32.40 9.23 -2.10
C ARG A 311 32.21 10.48 -1.22
N ALA A 312 32.79 11.62 -1.63
CA ALA A 312 32.62 12.92 -0.98
C ALA A 312 31.27 13.60 -1.27
N ARG A 313 30.52 13.18 -2.30
CA ARG A 313 29.24 13.77 -2.72
C ARG A 313 28.04 13.09 -2.06
N LEU A 314 28.10 11.78 -1.88
CA LEU A 314 27.03 10.97 -1.26
C LEU A 314 26.95 11.15 0.27
N LEU A 315 28.07 11.48 0.94
CA LEU A 315 28.13 11.68 2.39
C LEU A 315 27.85 13.12 2.85
N ARG A 316 27.49 14.03 1.94
CA ARG A 316 27.27 15.46 2.22
C ARG A 316 25.82 15.94 2.01
N ARG A 317 24.83 15.04 1.98
CA ARG A 317 23.40 15.41 1.94
C ARG A 317 22.65 14.77 3.08
#